data_AF-X0V9I2-F1
#
_entry.id   AF-X0V9I2-F1
#
_cell.length_a   1.000
_cell.length_b   1.000
_cell.length_c   1.000
_cell.angle_alpha   90.00
_cell.angle_beta   90.00
_cell.angle_gamma   90.00
#
_symmetry.space_group_name_H-M   'P 1'
#
loop_
_entity.id
_entity.type
_entity.pdbx_description
1 polymer ?
#
loop_
_entity_poly.entity_id
_entity_poly.type
_entity_poly.pdbx_seq_one_letter_code
_entity_poly.pdbx_strand_id
1 'polypeptide(L)'
;TADIHWDDSENTLFLGVTDEGLDLKWWGDTAGDFVLFDQSADLVYFEDIQLTMMDDTPLGFGDGASQAGDFTISSDGTALLIAEVAAAGKQVLIGVDDEGLDMKWYGATASSYMLWDASGDQLLLDAATIAMGDGDAILLGDTLGTGDFSISSTSAVLSIAQVAAGTGTISIGVDNKGIDISIFGETSGDLILFDQSDDRLIFEDIAATFMDDTPICFGDGASNAGDFTMLSDGTSLLIAEVVANGADIQIGVDG
;
A
#
# COMPACT_ATOMS: atom_id res chain seq x y z
N THR A 1 -31.34 -33.12 43.50
CA THR A 1 -32.42 -33.03 42.51
C THR A 1 -33.38 -31.93 42.92
N ALA A 2 -32.91 -30.68 42.89
CA ALA A 2 -33.80 -29.54 42.94
C ALA A 2 -33.50 -28.78 41.65
N ASP A 3 -34.45 -28.80 40.73
CA ASP A 3 -34.33 -28.11 39.44
C ASP A 3 -34.26 -26.59 39.63
N ILE A 4 -34.68 -26.10 40.80
CA ILE A 4 -34.68 -24.70 41.21
C ILE A 4 -34.38 -24.58 42.72
N HIS A 5 -33.37 -23.81 43.13
CA HIS A 5 -33.17 -23.44 44.55
C HIS A 5 -32.58 -22.02 44.71
N TRP A 6 -32.97 -21.33 45.78
CA TRP A 6 -32.42 -20.02 46.15
C TRP A 6 -31.38 -20.18 47.25
N ASP A 7 -30.18 -19.63 47.05
CA ASP A 7 -29.13 -19.52 48.05
C ASP A 7 -29.04 -18.07 48.55
N ASP A 8 -29.34 -17.86 49.83
CA ASP A 8 -29.32 -16.56 50.47
C ASP A 8 -27.91 -16.06 50.79
N SER A 9 -26.91 -16.95 50.83
CA SER A 9 -25.52 -16.60 51.11
C SER A 9 -24.82 -16.00 49.89
N GLU A 10 -25.18 -16.45 48.69
CA GLU A 10 -24.66 -15.94 47.42
C GLU A 10 -25.62 -14.96 46.74
N ASN A 11 -26.86 -14.86 47.25
CA ASN A 11 -27.95 -14.08 46.64
C ASN A 11 -28.23 -14.52 45.19
N THR A 12 -28.22 -15.84 44.96
CA THR A 12 -28.28 -16.46 43.64
C THR A 12 -29.44 -17.45 43.56
N LEU A 13 -30.17 -17.42 42.43
CA LEU A 13 -31.15 -18.45 42.07
C LEU A 13 -30.47 -19.46 41.15
N PHE A 14 -30.35 -20.70 41.61
CA PHE A 14 -29.84 -21.81 40.82
C PHE A 14 -30.98 -22.50 40.08
N LEU A 15 -30.79 -22.71 38.78
CA LEU A 15 -31.72 -23.37 37.88
C LEU A 15 -30.96 -24.52 37.19
N GLY A 16 -31.22 -25.76 37.59
CA GLY A 16 -30.49 -26.97 37.15
C GLY A 16 -29.42 -27.49 38.12
N VAL A 17 -28.69 -28.54 37.71
CA VAL A 17 -27.55 -29.14 38.42
C VAL A 17 -26.39 -29.39 37.46
N THR A 18 -25.16 -29.50 37.98
CA THR A 18 -23.97 -29.83 37.18
C THR A 18 -24.16 -31.13 36.39
N ASP A 19 -23.70 -31.15 35.15
CA ASP A 19 -23.76 -32.29 34.21
C ASP A 19 -25.18 -32.76 33.77
N GLU A 20 -26.24 -32.11 34.24
CA GLU A 20 -27.64 -32.39 33.86
C GLU A 20 -28.46 -31.09 33.74
N GLY A 21 -27.91 -30.07 33.09
CA GLY A 21 -28.56 -28.75 33.01
C GLY A 21 -29.92 -28.75 32.28
N LEU A 22 -30.62 -27.63 32.33
CA LEU A 22 -31.98 -27.45 31.79
C LEU A 22 -31.99 -26.30 30.77
N ASP A 23 -32.89 -26.39 29.79
CA ASP A 23 -33.17 -25.30 28.86
C ASP A 23 -34.07 -24.23 29.51
N LEU A 24 -33.70 -22.95 29.41
CA LEU A 24 -34.50 -21.84 29.93
C LEU A 24 -34.95 -20.92 28.82
N LYS A 25 -36.26 -20.78 28.67
CA LYS A 25 -36.89 -19.95 27.63
C LYS A 25 -37.67 -18.79 28.24
N TRP A 26 -37.23 -17.57 27.96
CA TRP A 26 -37.93 -16.33 28.31
C TRP A 26 -38.59 -15.75 27.08
N TRP A 27 -39.91 -15.59 27.10
CA TRP A 27 -40.68 -15.06 25.98
C TRP A 27 -40.80 -13.53 26.08
N GLY A 28 -40.72 -12.87 24.93
CA GLY A 28 -41.16 -11.50 24.76
C GLY A 28 -42.68 -11.42 24.61
N ASP A 29 -43.20 -10.18 24.62
CA ASP A 29 -44.63 -9.91 24.44
C ASP A 29 -45.09 -10.10 22.98
N THR A 30 -44.17 -9.99 22.01
CA THR A 30 -44.44 -10.28 20.60
C THR A 30 -44.33 -11.78 20.35
N ALA A 31 -45.24 -12.30 19.53
CA ALA A 31 -45.23 -13.72 19.17
C ALA A 31 -43.98 -14.09 18.36
N GLY A 32 -43.14 -14.96 18.90
CA GLY A 32 -41.91 -15.42 18.25
C GLY A 32 -40.66 -15.00 19.00
N ASP A 33 -40.72 -13.89 19.73
CA ASP A 33 -39.58 -13.30 20.42
C ASP A 33 -39.22 -14.10 21.68
N PHE A 34 -37.97 -14.53 21.82
CA PHE A 34 -37.50 -15.14 23.06
C PHE A 34 -35.98 -15.11 23.22
N VAL A 35 -35.53 -15.25 24.47
CA VAL A 35 -34.16 -15.64 24.82
C VAL A 35 -34.20 -17.08 25.31
N LEU A 36 -33.38 -17.94 24.72
CA LEU A 36 -33.24 -19.35 25.10
C LEU A 36 -31.82 -19.62 25.55
N PHE A 37 -31.67 -20.19 26.73
CA PHE A 37 -30.43 -20.80 27.16
C PHE A 37 -30.58 -22.29 26.85
N ASP A 38 -29.88 -22.74 25.82
CA ASP A 38 -29.95 -24.10 25.31
C ASP A 38 -28.77 -24.88 25.87
N GLN A 39 -29.07 -25.80 26.78
CA GLN A 39 -28.06 -26.62 27.44
C GLN A 39 -27.48 -27.66 26.48
N SER A 40 -28.26 -28.12 25.51
CA SER A 40 -27.82 -29.15 24.58
C SER A 40 -26.85 -28.63 23.52
N ALA A 41 -26.93 -27.33 23.20
CA ALA A 41 -26.11 -26.67 22.19
C ALA A 41 -24.97 -25.80 22.77
N ASP A 42 -24.94 -25.58 24.09
CA ASP A 42 -24.04 -24.64 24.78
C ASP A 42 -24.15 -23.19 24.23
N LEU A 43 -25.39 -22.73 23.98
CA LEU A 43 -25.67 -21.44 23.36
C LEU A 43 -26.72 -20.63 24.12
N VAL A 44 -26.56 -19.31 24.11
CA VAL A 44 -27.65 -18.38 24.39
C VAL A 44 -28.15 -17.85 23.05
N TYR A 45 -29.42 -18.12 22.75
CA TYR A 45 -30.06 -17.77 21.48
C TYR A 45 -31.06 -16.63 21.69
N PHE A 46 -30.92 -15.57 20.89
CA PHE A 46 -31.84 -14.44 20.85
C PHE A 46 -32.65 -14.53 19.55
N GLU A 47 -33.93 -14.85 19.64
CA GLU A 47 -34.85 -14.84 18.49
C GLU A 47 -35.61 -13.51 18.47
N ASP A 48 -35.41 -12.72 17.42
CA ASP A 48 -36.09 -11.43 17.20
C ASP A 48 -36.01 -10.43 18.38
N ILE A 49 -35.06 -10.66 19.30
CA ILE A 49 -34.77 -9.79 20.44
C ILE A 49 -33.41 -9.13 20.23
N GLN A 50 -33.37 -7.80 20.33
CA GLN A 50 -32.13 -7.04 20.28
C GLN A 50 -31.34 -7.17 21.58
N LEU A 51 -30.05 -7.53 21.49
CA LEU A 51 -29.08 -7.29 22.56
C LEU A 51 -28.54 -5.86 22.41
N THR A 52 -28.80 -5.01 23.41
CA THR A 52 -28.32 -3.61 23.42
C THR A 52 -27.27 -3.43 24.52
N MET A 53 -26.07 -3.00 24.14
CA MET A 53 -25.06 -2.45 25.04
C MET A 53 -25.17 -0.92 24.98
N MET A 54 -25.20 -0.25 26.14
CA MET A 54 -25.25 1.21 26.21
C MET A 54 -23.85 1.81 26.12
N ASP A 55 -23.75 3.14 26.10
CA ASP A 55 -22.48 3.86 26.05
C ASP A 55 -21.49 3.35 27.12
N ASP A 56 -20.22 3.27 26.75
CA ASP A 56 -19.13 2.73 27.56
C ASP A 56 -19.35 1.29 28.12
N THR A 57 -20.27 0.50 27.54
CA THR A 57 -20.51 -0.89 27.96
C THR A 57 -19.89 -1.86 26.94
N PRO A 58 -18.69 -2.39 27.19
CA PRO A 58 -18.05 -3.30 26.25
C PRO A 58 -18.68 -4.70 26.27
N LEU A 59 -18.76 -5.33 25.11
CA LEU A 59 -18.87 -6.78 25.00
C LEU A 59 -17.45 -7.37 25.05
N GLY A 60 -17.11 -8.04 26.15
CA GLY A 60 -15.82 -8.68 26.35
C GLY A 60 -15.75 -10.09 25.76
N PHE A 61 -14.61 -10.45 25.18
CA PHE A 61 -14.29 -11.77 24.65
C PHE A 61 -12.95 -12.26 25.19
N GLY A 62 -12.89 -13.50 25.71
CA GLY A 62 -11.65 -14.14 26.17
C GLY A 62 -11.71 -14.66 27.61
N ASP A 63 -10.63 -15.28 28.07
CA ASP A 63 -10.51 -15.92 29.39
C ASP A 63 -9.65 -15.11 30.38
N GLY A 64 -9.28 -13.88 30.02
CA GLY A 64 -8.44 -13.00 30.83
C GLY A 64 -8.91 -12.91 32.28
N ALA A 65 -7.97 -12.83 33.22
CA ALA A 65 -8.21 -12.85 34.66
C ALA A 65 -9.11 -11.70 35.20
N SER A 66 -9.55 -10.78 34.33
CA SER A 66 -10.58 -9.78 34.61
C SER A 66 -11.80 -10.04 33.73
N GLN A 67 -13.00 -9.72 34.22
CA GLN A 67 -14.27 -9.84 33.48
C GLN A 67 -14.32 -9.04 32.17
N ALA A 68 -13.29 -8.28 31.82
CA ALA A 68 -13.19 -7.53 30.57
C ALA A 68 -12.75 -8.38 29.35
N GLY A 69 -12.23 -9.60 29.56
CA GLY A 69 -11.74 -10.46 28.47
C GLY A 69 -10.38 -10.01 27.91
N ASP A 70 -9.98 -10.61 26.78
CA ASP A 70 -8.78 -10.27 26.01
C ASP A 70 -9.03 -9.12 25.02
N PHE A 71 -10.22 -9.11 24.42
CA PHE A 71 -10.70 -8.06 23.51
C PHE A 71 -12.07 -7.55 23.92
N THR A 72 -12.35 -6.30 23.59
CA THR A 72 -13.68 -5.70 23.74
C THR A 72 -14.18 -5.13 22.43
N ILE A 73 -15.50 -5.19 22.23
CA ILE A 73 -16.22 -4.45 21.19
C ILE A 73 -17.15 -3.47 21.90
N SER A 74 -16.98 -2.17 21.62
CA SER A 74 -17.78 -1.10 22.22
C SER A 74 -18.08 0.00 21.20
N SER A 75 -19.04 0.87 21.53
CA SER A 75 -19.28 2.13 20.83
C SER A 75 -19.07 3.28 21.80
N ASP A 76 -18.39 4.34 21.35
CA ASP A 76 -18.24 5.60 22.09
C ASP A 76 -19.25 6.68 21.60
N GLY A 77 -20.25 6.25 20.85
CA GLY A 77 -21.24 7.12 20.19
C GLY A 77 -20.75 7.75 18.88
N THR A 78 -19.45 7.67 18.56
CA THR A 78 -18.86 8.21 17.32
C THR A 78 -18.23 7.12 16.45
N ALA A 79 -17.63 6.12 17.08
CA ALA A 79 -16.92 5.01 16.45
C ALA A 79 -17.33 3.68 17.09
N LEU A 80 -17.21 2.60 16.30
CA LEU A 80 -17.12 1.24 16.83
C LEU A 80 -15.65 0.97 17.15
N LEU A 81 -15.36 0.56 18.38
CA LEU A 81 -14.02 0.24 18.85
C LEU A 81 -13.89 -1.27 18.99
N ILE A 82 -12.82 -1.82 18.41
CA ILE A 82 -12.33 -3.17 18.71
C ILE A 82 -10.96 -2.97 19.38
N ALA A 83 -10.90 -3.20 20.69
CA ALA A 83 -9.75 -2.82 21.50
C ALA A 83 -9.20 -3.99 22.30
N GLU A 84 -7.87 -4.08 22.35
CA GLU A 84 -7.15 -4.97 23.26
C GLU A 84 -7.31 -4.48 24.71
N VAL A 85 -7.62 -5.38 25.64
CA VAL A 85 -7.88 -5.03 27.05
C VAL A 85 -6.60 -5.05 27.88
N ALA A 86 -5.68 -5.97 27.60
CA ALA A 86 -4.37 -6.05 28.25
C ALA A 86 -3.36 -6.93 27.47
N ALA A 87 -2.12 -6.46 27.40
CA ALA A 87 -0.91 -7.08 26.83
C ALA A 87 -0.73 -6.97 25.31
N ALA A 88 0.17 -6.07 24.91
CA ALA A 88 0.45 -5.73 23.53
C ALA A 88 0.74 -6.95 22.65
N GLY A 89 0.13 -6.98 21.46
CA GLY A 89 0.46 -7.94 20.40
C GLY A 89 -0.69 -8.88 20.04
N LYS A 90 -1.91 -8.62 20.50
CA LYS A 90 -3.09 -9.36 20.06
C LYS A 90 -3.48 -8.91 18.64
N GLN A 91 -4.06 -9.81 17.86
CA GLN A 91 -4.42 -9.56 16.45
C GLN A 91 -5.93 -9.75 16.25
N VAL A 92 -6.52 -8.88 15.43
CA VAL A 92 -7.85 -9.10 14.85
C VAL A 92 -7.63 -9.71 13.47
N LEU A 93 -7.91 -11.00 13.35
CA LEU A 93 -7.83 -11.72 12.08
C LEU A 93 -9.21 -11.66 11.41
N ILE A 94 -9.24 -11.17 10.17
CA ILE A 94 -10.44 -11.15 9.34
C ILE A 94 -10.16 -12.03 8.13
N GLY A 95 -10.84 -13.17 8.07
CA GLY A 95 -10.55 -14.23 7.11
C GLY A 95 -9.54 -15.26 7.65
N VAL A 96 -9.26 -16.26 6.83
CA VAL A 96 -8.26 -17.31 7.09
C VAL A 96 -7.36 -17.46 5.86
N ASP A 97 -6.18 -18.05 6.05
CA ASP A 97 -5.27 -18.35 4.94
C ASP A 97 -5.92 -19.30 3.93
N ASP A 98 -5.59 -19.15 2.64
CA ASP A 98 -6.18 -19.84 1.48
C ASP A 98 -7.72 -19.67 1.26
N GLU A 99 -8.46 -19.11 2.22
CA GLU A 99 -9.91 -18.87 2.14
C GLU A 99 -10.26 -17.47 2.68
N GLY A 100 -9.54 -16.46 2.20
CA GLY A 100 -9.79 -15.06 2.53
C GLY A 100 -11.16 -14.56 2.07
N LEU A 101 -11.50 -13.34 2.49
CA LEU A 101 -12.77 -12.68 2.12
C LEU A 101 -12.51 -11.29 1.55
N ASP A 102 -13.38 -10.88 0.63
CA ASP A 102 -13.34 -9.53 0.08
C ASP A 102 -13.70 -8.50 1.16
N MET A 103 -12.87 -7.46 1.31
CA MET A 103 -13.13 -6.36 2.24
C MET A 103 -13.30 -5.06 1.48
N LYS A 104 -14.48 -4.44 1.56
CA LYS A 104 -14.80 -3.19 0.83
C LYS A 104 -15.11 -2.05 1.80
N TRP A 105 -14.43 -0.93 1.62
CA TRP A 105 -14.59 0.27 2.43
C TRP A 105 -15.07 1.44 1.55
N TYR A 106 -16.18 2.05 1.96
CA TYR A 106 -16.74 3.22 1.28
C TYR A 106 -16.46 4.49 2.07
N GLY A 107 -16.15 5.57 1.35
CA GLY A 107 -16.20 6.92 1.88
C GLY A 107 -17.60 7.55 1.72
N ALA A 108 -17.67 8.86 1.92
CA ALA A 108 -18.89 9.63 1.67
C ALA A 108 -19.18 9.84 0.17
N THR A 109 -18.15 9.79 -0.67
CA THR A 109 -18.29 9.96 -2.13
C THR A 109 -18.87 8.70 -2.75
N ALA A 110 -19.99 8.84 -3.46
CA ALA A 110 -20.66 7.73 -4.13
C ALA A 110 -19.70 6.97 -5.06
N SER A 111 -19.76 5.64 -4.98
CA SER A 111 -18.95 4.72 -5.79
C SER A 111 -17.42 4.81 -5.60
N SER A 112 -16.93 5.61 -4.65
CA SER A 112 -15.51 5.63 -4.28
C SER A 112 -15.26 4.62 -3.17
N TYR A 113 -14.30 3.70 -3.38
CA TYR A 113 -13.99 2.66 -2.40
C TYR A 113 -12.56 2.14 -2.47
N MET A 114 -12.13 1.55 -1.35
CA MET A 114 -11.00 0.62 -1.27
C MET A 114 -11.54 -0.81 -1.20
N LEU A 115 -10.92 -1.76 -1.88
CA LEU A 115 -11.30 -3.16 -1.87
C LEU A 115 -10.06 -4.05 -1.76
N TRP A 116 -10.01 -4.90 -0.74
CA TRP A 116 -9.21 -6.12 -0.81
C TRP A 116 -10.02 -7.16 -1.57
N ASP A 117 -9.58 -7.52 -2.77
CA ASP A 117 -10.16 -8.59 -3.59
C ASP A 117 -9.38 -9.88 -3.32
N ALA A 118 -9.97 -10.76 -2.52
CA ALA A 118 -9.34 -12.01 -2.13
C ALA A 118 -9.20 -12.97 -3.31
N SER A 119 -10.10 -12.88 -4.30
CA SER A 119 -10.06 -13.74 -5.49
C SER A 119 -9.02 -13.29 -6.51
N GLY A 120 -8.77 -11.98 -6.59
CA GLY A 120 -7.78 -11.36 -7.45
C GLY A 120 -6.39 -11.21 -6.82
N ASP A 121 -6.27 -11.43 -5.51
CA ASP A 121 -5.07 -11.17 -4.69
C ASP A 121 -4.55 -9.74 -4.85
N GLN A 122 -5.49 -8.77 -4.75
CA GLN A 122 -5.25 -7.38 -5.12
C GLN A 122 -5.92 -6.39 -4.18
N LEU A 123 -5.20 -5.31 -3.86
CA LEU A 123 -5.77 -4.09 -3.30
C LEU A 123 -6.20 -3.15 -4.44
N LEU A 124 -7.49 -2.87 -4.54
CA LEU A 124 -8.08 -1.97 -5.51
C LEU A 124 -8.50 -0.65 -4.86
N LEU A 125 -8.18 0.45 -5.52
CA LEU A 125 -8.70 1.78 -5.23
C LEU A 125 -9.51 2.26 -6.43
N ASP A 126 -10.83 2.28 -6.31
CA ASP A 126 -11.72 2.75 -7.38
C ASP A 126 -12.30 4.12 -7.03
N ALA A 127 -12.17 5.06 -7.97
CA ALA A 127 -12.48 6.48 -7.78
C ALA A 127 -11.93 7.05 -6.45
N ALA A 128 -10.80 6.52 -5.98
CA ALA A 128 -10.09 6.92 -4.77
C ALA A 128 -8.63 7.24 -5.10
N THR A 129 -7.99 8.09 -4.31
CA THR A 129 -6.61 8.54 -4.54
C THR A 129 -5.76 8.24 -3.31
N ILE A 130 -4.54 7.73 -3.55
CA ILE A 130 -3.50 7.71 -2.52
C ILE A 130 -2.90 9.12 -2.46
N ALA A 131 -3.14 9.83 -1.37
CA ALA A 131 -2.54 11.12 -1.10
C ALA A 131 -1.39 10.96 -0.09
N MET A 132 -0.25 11.56 -0.41
CA MET A 132 0.93 11.58 0.44
C MET A 132 1.28 13.02 0.79
N GLY A 133 1.61 13.27 2.06
CA GLY A 133 2.08 14.56 2.50
C GLY A 133 3.55 14.79 2.17
N ASP A 134 4.00 16.01 2.45
CA ASP A 134 5.42 16.35 2.30
C ASP A 134 6.29 15.50 3.24
N GLY A 135 7.30 14.85 2.68
CA GLY A 135 8.22 13.99 3.44
C GLY A 135 7.76 12.54 3.62
N ASP A 136 6.59 12.17 3.10
CA ASP A 136 6.14 10.79 3.04
C ASP A 136 6.74 10.05 1.83
N ALA A 137 6.91 8.72 1.93
CA ALA A 137 7.46 7.88 0.87
C ALA A 137 6.58 6.65 0.59
N ILE A 138 6.38 6.30 -0.69
CA ILE A 138 5.90 4.97 -1.10
C ILE A 138 7.13 4.10 -1.22
N LEU A 139 7.15 3.01 -0.47
CA LEU A 139 8.20 2.00 -0.54
C LEU A 139 7.67 0.86 -1.40
N LEU A 140 8.39 0.52 -2.47
CA LEU A 140 8.03 -0.53 -3.41
C LEU A 140 9.12 -1.60 -3.39
N GLY A 141 8.80 -2.80 -2.87
CA GLY A 141 9.69 -3.96 -2.90
C GLY A 141 9.63 -4.85 -1.64
N ASP A 142 10.76 -5.49 -1.31
CA ASP A 142 10.86 -6.50 -0.24
C ASP A 142 10.96 -5.90 1.19
N THR A 143 11.78 -6.49 2.05
CA THR A 143 11.87 -6.10 3.46
C THR A 143 12.36 -4.66 3.57
N LEU A 144 11.68 -3.84 4.39
CA LEU A 144 12.04 -2.45 4.62
C LEU A 144 13.55 -2.27 4.87
N GLY A 145 14.23 -1.57 3.96
CA GLY A 145 15.66 -1.26 4.07
C GLY A 145 16.60 -2.17 3.29
N THR A 146 16.09 -3.14 2.52
CA THR A 146 16.87 -3.93 1.56
C THR A 146 16.39 -3.68 0.14
N GLY A 147 17.30 -3.65 -0.84
CA GLY A 147 17.02 -3.87 -2.27
C GLY A 147 16.08 -2.93 -3.05
N ASP A 148 15.34 -2.03 -2.40
CA ASP A 148 14.12 -1.43 -2.96
C ASP A 148 14.27 -0.03 -3.56
N PHE A 149 13.23 0.40 -4.27
CA PHE A 149 13.02 1.80 -4.67
C PHE A 149 12.04 2.50 -3.72
N SER A 150 12.31 3.78 -3.47
CA SER A 150 11.38 4.70 -2.82
C SER A 150 10.93 5.76 -3.82
N ILE A 151 9.65 6.12 -3.76
CA ILE A 151 9.07 7.27 -4.45
C ILE A 151 8.63 8.26 -3.38
N SER A 152 9.23 9.45 -3.36
CA SER A 152 8.91 10.48 -2.38
C SER A 152 8.70 11.84 -3.04
N SER A 153 7.95 12.70 -2.37
CA SER A 153 7.82 14.10 -2.74
C SER A 153 8.32 15.00 -1.61
N THR A 154 9.23 15.89 -1.95
CA THR A 154 9.59 17.04 -1.10
C THR A 154 9.22 18.30 -1.86
N SER A 155 8.79 19.38 -1.20
CA SER A 155 8.32 20.66 -1.78
C SER A 155 8.79 20.97 -3.23
N ALA A 156 8.13 20.38 -4.23
CA ALA A 156 8.35 20.45 -5.69
C ALA A 156 9.34 19.47 -6.40
N VAL A 157 9.88 18.46 -5.72
CA VAL A 157 10.72 17.40 -6.31
C VAL A 157 10.08 16.04 -6.06
N LEU A 158 9.75 15.34 -7.15
CA LEU A 158 9.50 13.89 -7.12
C LEU A 158 10.84 13.18 -7.19
N SER A 159 11.18 12.40 -6.16
CA SER A 159 12.41 11.62 -6.10
C SER A 159 12.09 10.14 -6.26
N ILE A 160 12.81 9.46 -7.15
CA ILE A 160 12.86 8.01 -7.23
C ILE A 160 14.28 7.59 -6.87
N ALA A 161 14.44 6.93 -5.72
CA ALA A 161 15.76 6.63 -5.16
C ALA A 161 15.86 5.18 -4.68
N GLN A 162 17.02 4.56 -4.86
CA GLN A 162 17.34 3.28 -4.23
C GLN A 162 17.46 3.47 -2.72
N VAL A 163 16.84 2.57 -1.94
CA VAL A 163 16.84 2.59 -0.48
C VAL A 163 18.13 2.00 0.08
N ALA A 164 18.72 1.02 -0.62
CA ALA A 164 20.03 0.43 -0.30
C ALA A 164 20.94 0.43 -1.53
N ALA A 165 22.25 0.58 -1.32
CA ALA A 165 23.22 0.58 -2.41
C ALA A 165 23.34 -0.80 -3.06
N GLY A 166 22.99 -0.92 -4.33
CA GLY A 166 23.37 -2.06 -5.16
C GLY A 166 22.29 -2.50 -6.14
N THR A 167 22.60 -2.36 -7.43
CA THR A 167 21.94 -2.99 -8.60
C THR A 167 20.57 -2.46 -9.06
N GLY A 168 19.92 -1.55 -8.34
CA GLY A 168 18.63 -1.01 -8.80
C GLY A 168 18.78 -0.24 -10.12
N THR A 169 17.96 -0.58 -11.11
CA THR A 169 17.82 0.15 -12.39
C THR A 169 16.39 0.67 -12.54
N ILE A 170 16.23 1.91 -13.00
CA ILE A 170 14.94 2.40 -13.50
C ILE A 170 14.95 2.19 -15.01
N SER A 171 14.23 1.18 -15.48
CA SER A 171 14.04 0.93 -16.91
C SER A 171 12.73 1.56 -17.37
N ILE A 172 12.79 2.36 -18.43
CA ILE A 172 11.62 3.00 -19.04
C ILE A 172 11.48 2.42 -20.45
N GLY A 173 10.46 1.59 -20.66
CA GLY A 173 10.30 0.77 -21.87
C GLY A 173 10.99 -0.61 -21.75
N VAL A 174 10.84 -1.42 -22.80
CA VAL A 174 11.47 -2.75 -22.93
C VAL A 174 12.02 -2.96 -24.33
N ASP A 175 12.96 -3.89 -24.50
CA ASP A 175 13.54 -4.23 -25.80
C ASP A 175 12.46 -4.54 -26.85
N ASN A 176 12.59 -3.92 -28.03
CA ASN A 176 11.66 -4.03 -29.16
C ASN A 176 10.22 -3.55 -28.90
N LYS A 177 9.96 -2.92 -27.74
CA LYS A 177 8.68 -2.25 -27.39
C LYS A 177 8.98 -1.08 -26.44
N GLY A 178 9.85 -0.18 -26.88
CA GLY A 178 10.15 1.03 -26.12
C GLY A 178 8.90 1.92 -25.99
N ILE A 179 9.08 3.06 -25.34
CA ILE A 179 8.05 4.10 -25.27
C ILE A 179 8.70 5.45 -25.55
N ASP A 180 7.90 6.40 -26.02
CA ASP A 180 8.35 7.78 -26.13
C ASP A 180 8.52 8.38 -24.73
N ILE A 181 9.60 9.14 -24.52
CA ILE A 181 9.86 9.85 -23.26
C ILE A 181 10.05 11.32 -23.57
N SER A 182 9.20 12.17 -22.98
CA SER A 182 9.23 13.62 -23.14
C SER A 182 9.63 14.30 -21.84
N ILE A 183 10.65 15.18 -21.89
CA ILE A 183 11.09 16.02 -20.77
C ILE A 183 10.96 17.49 -21.17
N PHE A 184 9.97 18.17 -20.59
CA PHE A 184 9.64 19.55 -20.92
C PHE A 184 10.40 20.56 -20.06
N GLY A 185 10.78 21.69 -20.67
CA GLY A 185 11.16 22.90 -19.96
C GLY A 185 9.94 23.75 -19.57
N GLU A 186 10.18 24.90 -18.95
CA GLU A 186 9.12 25.86 -18.59
C GLU A 186 8.60 26.66 -19.80
N THR A 187 9.42 26.84 -20.85
CA THR A 187 8.98 27.51 -22.07
C THR A 187 8.14 26.55 -22.92
N SER A 188 7.02 27.05 -23.45
CA SER A 188 6.20 26.27 -24.38
C SER A 188 7.00 25.86 -25.62
N GLY A 189 7.10 24.56 -25.86
CA GLY A 189 7.80 23.99 -27.01
C GLY A 189 9.16 23.39 -26.68
N ASP A 190 9.78 23.80 -25.58
CA ASP A 190 11.08 23.29 -25.14
C ASP A 190 10.93 21.83 -24.68
N LEU A 191 11.60 20.90 -25.38
CA LEU A 191 11.46 19.46 -25.14
C LEU A 191 12.74 18.66 -25.45
N ILE A 192 13.09 17.71 -24.56
CA ILE A 192 13.94 16.56 -24.91
C ILE A 192 13.04 15.35 -25.13
N LEU A 193 13.10 14.75 -26.31
CA LEU A 193 12.28 13.62 -26.72
C LEU A 193 13.15 12.40 -27.04
N PHE A 194 12.91 11.29 -26.35
CA PHE A 194 13.23 9.98 -26.87
C PHE A 194 12.03 9.52 -27.71
N ASP A 195 12.20 9.47 -29.02
CA ASP A 195 11.19 9.00 -29.96
C ASP A 195 11.48 7.54 -30.30
N GLN A 196 10.61 6.66 -29.82
CA GLN A 196 10.73 5.23 -30.06
C GLN A 196 10.39 4.86 -31.51
N SER A 197 9.53 5.63 -32.16
CA SER A 197 9.06 5.34 -33.52
C SER A 197 10.10 5.70 -34.58
N ASP A 198 10.87 6.77 -34.33
CA ASP A 198 11.93 7.26 -35.23
C ASP A 198 13.35 6.84 -34.79
N ASP A 199 13.49 6.16 -33.64
CA ASP A 199 14.76 5.78 -33.01
C ASP A 199 15.71 6.99 -32.79
N ARG A 200 15.18 8.08 -32.23
CA ARG A 200 15.91 9.35 -32.08
C ARG A 200 15.85 9.90 -30.66
N LEU A 201 16.96 10.52 -30.25
CA LEU A 201 16.99 11.50 -29.16
C LEU A 201 17.00 12.90 -29.78
N ILE A 202 15.96 13.69 -29.51
CA ILE A 202 15.71 15.00 -30.10
C ILE A 202 15.76 16.06 -29.00
N PHE A 203 16.43 17.18 -29.28
CA PHE A 203 16.42 18.39 -28.46
C PHE A 203 15.72 19.48 -29.27
N GLU A 204 14.48 19.81 -28.92
CA GLU A 204 13.69 20.85 -29.57
C GLU A 204 13.72 22.12 -28.71
N ASP A 205 14.22 23.21 -29.29
CA ASP A 205 14.33 24.54 -28.67
C ASP A 205 15.04 24.59 -27.30
N ILE A 206 15.72 23.49 -26.93
CA ILE A 206 16.56 23.36 -25.73
C ILE A 206 18.04 23.37 -26.11
N ALA A 207 18.82 24.19 -25.42
CA ALA A 207 20.27 24.17 -25.54
C ALA A 207 20.91 23.04 -24.71
N ALA A 208 21.71 22.18 -25.36
CA ALA A 208 22.61 21.27 -24.66
C ALA A 208 23.95 21.97 -24.37
N THR A 209 24.30 22.11 -23.09
CA THR A 209 25.57 22.72 -22.66
C THR A 209 26.50 21.63 -22.13
N PHE A 210 27.72 21.58 -22.66
CA PHE A 210 28.80 20.71 -22.18
C PHE A 210 29.89 21.60 -21.58
N MET A 211 30.26 21.36 -20.32
CA MET A 211 31.29 22.13 -19.61
C MET A 211 32.69 21.56 -19.86
N ASP A 212 33.73 22.14 -19.24
CA ASP A 212 35.12 21.77 -19.50
C ASP A 212 35.46 20.32 -19.10
N ASP A 213 36.51 19.80 -19.74
CA ASP A 213 37.12 18.48 -19.50
C ASP A 213 36.21 17.24 -19.72
N THR A 214 34.99 17.40 -20.25
CA THR A 214 34.10 16.28 -20.61
C THR A 214 33.93 16.17 -22.13
N PRO A 215 34.66 15.26 -22.82
CA PRO A 215 34.52 15.10 -24.26
C PRO A 215 33.15 14.51 -24.62
N ILE A 216 32.58 14.98 -25.73
CA ILE A 216 31.49 14.28 -26.42
C ILE A 216 32.14 13.24 -27.33
N CYS A 217 31.85 11.97 -27.11
CA CYS A 217 32.42 10.85 -27.86
C CYS A 217 31.39 10.34 -28.87
N PHE A 218 31.83 10.09 -30.11
CA PHE A 218 31.01 9.52 -31.18
C PHE A 218 31.69 8.27 -31.71
N GLY A 219 30.95 7.18 -31.93
CA GLY A 219 31.47 5.91 -32.48
C GLY A 219 31.15 4.69 -31.61
N ASP A 220 31.61 3.50 -32.05
CA ASP A 220 31.30 2.20 -31.41
C ASP A 220 32.40 1.68 -30.45
N GLY A 221 33.43 2.50 -30.19
CA GLY A 221 34.55 2.17 -29.34
C GLY A 221 34.15 1.76 -27.92
N ALA A 222 34.55 0.55 -27.50
CA ALA A 222 34.24 -0.07 -26.20
C ALA A 222 34.86 0.59 -24.95
N SER A 223 35.45 1.77 -25.10
CA SER A 223 35.93 2.63 -24.01
C SER A 223 35.40 4.03 -24.29
N ASN A 224 35.17 4.87 -23.27
CA ASN A 224 34.63 6.25 -23.34
C ASN A 224 35.43 7.23 -24.22
N ALA A 225 36.14 6.75 -25.21
CA ALA A 225 36.97 7.46 -26.15
C ALA A 225 36.28 7.55 -27.53
N GLY A 226 35.35 6.65 -27.88
CA GLY A 226 34.68 6.66 -29.20
C GLY A 226 35.66 6.55 -30.38
N ASP A 227 35.17 6.80 -31.60
CA ASP A 227 35.98 6.93 -32.81
C ASP A 227 36.57 8.34 -32.93
N PHE A 228 35.80 9.37 -32.57
CA PHE A 228 36.27 10.74 -32.40
C PHE A 228 35.64 11.44 -31.19
N THR A 229 36.33 12.47 -30.70
CA THR A 229 35.87 13.31 -29.58
C THR A 229 35.76 14.77 -29.97
N MET A 230 34.82 15.47 -29.33
CA MET A 230 34.72 16.93 -29.36
C MET A 230 34.87 17.45 -27.93
N LEU A 231 35.85 18.33 -27.71
CA LEU A 231 36.16 18.92 -26.39
C LEU A 231 36.30 20.44 -26.52
N SER A 232 35.71 21.19 -25.61
CA SER A 232 36.07 22.60 -25.41
C SER A 232 37.05 22.72 -24.25
N ASP A 233 38.21 23.35 -24.48
CA ASP A 233 39.21 23.64 -23.44
C ASP A 233 39.04 25.03 -22.80
N GLY A 234 37.87 25.65 -23.00
CA GLY A 234 37.58 27.02 -22.59
C GLY A 234 38.16 28.12 -23.50
N THR A 235 39.05 27.77 -24.44
CA THR A 235 39.65 28.72 -25.40
C THR A 235 39.48 28.31 -26.86
N SER A 236 39.32 27.01 -27.12
CA SER A 236 39.25 26.39 -28.43
C SER A 236 38.27 25.20 -28.40
N LEU A 237 37.76 24.83 -29.57
CA LEU A 237 37.10 23.55 -29.80
C LEU A 237 38.13 22.60 -30.43
N LEU A 238 38.45 21.53 -29.72
CA LEU A 238 39.30 20.45 -30.20
C LEU A 238 38.40 19.31 -30.72
N ILE A 239 38.65 18.89 -31.96
CA ILE A 239 38.08 17.67 -32.53
C ILE A 239 39.26 16.73 -32.80
N ALA A 240 39.26 15.56 -32.17
CA ALA A 240 40.38 14.62 -32.25
C ALA A 240 39.88 13.19 -32.55
N GLU A 241 40.51 12.56 -33.55
CA GLU A 241 40.39 11.12 -33.78
C GLU A 241 41.07 10.37 -32.64
N VAL A 242 40.38 9.36 -32.11
CA VAL A 242 40.82 8.63 -30.91
C VAL A 242 41.55 7.33 -31.25
N VAL A 243 41.19 6.69 -32.37
CA VAL A 243 41.84 5.48 -32.86
C VAL A 243 42.30 5.74 -34.27
N ALA A 244 43.61 5.61 -34.53
CA ALA A 244 44.23 5.84 -35.84
C ALA A 244 43.74 4.83 -36.89
N ASN A 245 42.51 5.01 -37.38
CA ASN A 245 41.88 4.14 -38.37
C ASN A 245 41.44 4.91 -39.62
N GLY A 246 41.88 6.17 -39.75
CA GLY A 246 41.66 6.96 -40.96
C GLY A 246 40.27 7.57 -41.01
N ALA A 247 39.72 7.96 -39.85
CA ALA A 247 38.51 8.77 -39.83
C ALA A 247 38.85 10.19 -40.31
N ASP A 248 38.38 10.56 -41.49
CA ASP A 248 38.52 11.92 -42.01
C ASP A 248 37.63 12.88 -41.21
N ILE A 249 38.24 13.85 -40.51
CA ILE A 249 37.52 14.97 -39.90
C ILE A 249 37.24 16.00 -41.00
N GLN A 250 36.04 15.94 -41.59
CA GLN A 250 35.62 16.88 -42.63
C GLN A 250 34.91 18.09 -42.00
N ILE A 251 35.55 19.26 -42.02
CA ILE A 251 34.98 20.53 -41.53
C ILE A 251 34.71 21.44 -42.73
N GLY A 252 33.46 21.53 -43.16
CA GLY A 252 33.01 22.40 -44.25
C GLY A 252 32.10 21.69 -45.26
N VAL A 253 31.41 22.46 -46.10
CA VAL A 253 30.50 21.92 -47.12
C VAL A 253 31.27 21.27 -48.26
N ASP A 254 30.92 20.03 -48.58
CA ASP A 254 31.04 19.56 -49.96
C ASP A 254 30.12 20.45 -50.82
N GLY A 255 30.67 21.01 -51.89
CA GLY A 255 29.93 21.88 -52.82
C GLY A 255 28.74 21.18 -53.47
#